data_AF-A0A0G0QLI3-F1
#
_entry.id   AF-A0A0G0QLI3-F1
#
_cell.length_a   1.000
_cell.length_b   1.000
_cell.length_c   1.000
_cell.angle_alpha   90.00
_cell.angle_beta   90.00
_cell.angle_gamma   90.00
#
_symmetry.space_group_name_H-M   'P 1'
#
loop_
_entity.id
_entity.type
_entity.pdbx_description
1 polymer ?
#
loop_
_entity_poly.entity_id
_entity_poly.type
_entity_poly.pdbx_seq_one_letter_code
_entity_poly.pdbx_strand_id
1 'polypeptide(L)'
;MINKIKNFGVSIALASDTGYQGVDLTIQSVFGIITGLACWFTRFALILIVVYIIIYGIKFMTAQGNATKYEEAKKSFTWGLVGVLVILGTYTIIATIANGLGADYSLIVPLNCSN
;
A
#
# COMPACT_ATOMS: atom_id res chain seq x y z
N MET A 1 33.31 -40.80 -4.06
CA MET A 1 32.18 -40.73 -5.01
C MET A 1 30.84 -40.61 -4.27
N ILE A 2 30.55 -39.45 -3.64
CA ILE A 2 29.34 -39.26 -2.81
C ILE A 2 28.49 -38.04 -3.26
N ASN A 3 28.91 -37.29 -4.29
CA ASN A 3 28.30 -36.01 -4.69
C ASN A 3 27.32 -36.08 -5.88
N LYS A 4 26.55 -37.17 -6.05
CA LYS A 4 25.65 -37.30 -7.22
C LYS A 4 24.17 -37.61 -6.95
N ILE A 5 23.67 -37.43 -5.72
CA ILE A 5 22.26 -37.73 -5.37
C ILE A 5 21.40 -36.47 -5.13
N LYS A 6 21.96 -35.25 -5.14
CA LYS A 6 21.17 -34.01 -4.94
C LYS A 6 20.55 -33.41 -6.22
N ASN A 7 20.61 -34.12 -7.36
CA ASN A 7 20.18 -33.57 -8.65
C ASN A 7 19.32 -34.57 -9.46
N PHE A 8 18.45 -35.31 -8.77
CA PHE A 8 17.42 -36.12 -9.43
C PHE A 8 16.17 -35.23 -9.59
N GLY A 9 16.01 -34.73 -10.81
CA GLY A 9 14.91 -33.86 -11.19
C GLY A 9 13.56 -34.54 -11.03
N VAL A 10 12.78 -34.06 -10.07
CA VAL A 10 11.34 -34.23 -10.05
C VAL A 10 10.75 -32.82 -9.88
N SER A 11 10.68 -32.11 -11.00
CA SER A 11 9.69 -31.03 -11.17
C SER A 11 8.33 -31.69 -11.31
N ILE A 12 7.73 -32.07 -10.17
CA ILE A 12 6.30 -32.29 -10.12
C ILE A 12 5.65 -30.92 -10.26
N ALA A 13 5.30 -30.57 -11.49
CA ALA A 13 4.14 -29.72 -11.73
C ALA A 13 2.93 -30.46 -11.14
N LEU A 14 2.69 -30.27 -9.84
CA LEU A 14 1.43 -30.66 -9.23
C LEU A 14 0.39 -29.67 -9.73
N ALA A 15 -0.40 -30.18 -10.69
CA ALA A 15 -1.75 -29.79 -11.04
C ALA A 15 -2.15 -28.34 -10.67
N SER A 16 -2.33 -27.54 -11.71
CA SER A 16 -3.34 -26.49 -11.72
C SER A 16 -4.67 -27.06 -11.21
N ASP A 17 -4.96 -26.81 -9.93
CA ASP A 17 -6.30 -26.93 -9.38
C ASP A 17 -7.12 -25.75 -9.88
N THR A 18 -7.78 -25.96 -11.02
CA THR A 18 -8.94 -25.18 -11.42
C THR A 18 -10.08 -25.53 -10.45
N GLY A 19 -10.02 -24.96 -9.27
CA GLY A 19 -11.00 -25.11 -8.22
C GLY A 19 -10.80 -23.95 -7.28
N TYR A 20 -11.82 -23.08 -7.15
CA TYR A 20 -11.81 -22.05 -6.12
C TYR A 20 -11.56 -22.77 -4.78
N GLN A 21 -10.34 -22.66 -4.27
CA GLN A 21 -9.96 -23.18 -2.96
C GLN A 21 -10.90 -22.48 -1.99
N GLY A 22 -11.86 -23.22 -1.45
CA GLY A 22 -12.73 -22.71 -0.39
C GLY A 22 -11.83 -22.13 0.69
N VAL A 23 -11.97 -20.83 0.94
CA VAL A 23 -11.19 -20.14 1.96
C VAL A 23 -11.62 -20.72 3.30
N ASP A 24 -10.76 -21.52 3.91
CA ASP A 24 -10.97 -22.00 5.27
C ASP A 24 -10.88 -20.79 6.20
N LEU A 25 -12.01 -20.30 6.72
CA LEU A 25 -12.15 -19.06 7.52
C LEU A 25 -11.56 -19.18 8.93
N THR A 26 -10.48 -19.93 9.09
CA THR A 26 -9.58 -19.76 10.23
C THR A 26 -9.16 -18.30 10.37
N ILE A 27 -9.02 -17.83 11.61
CA ILE A 27 -8.65 -16.44 11.94
C ILE A 27 -7.42 -15.98 11.12
N GLN A 28 -6.47 -16.89 10.91
CA GLN A 28 -5.25 -16.63 10.13
C GLN A 28 -5.50 -16.29 8.65
N SER A 29 -6.46 -16.95 7.99
CA SER A 29 -6.76 -16.70 6.57
C SER A 29 -7.52 -15.39 6.38
N VAL A 30 -8.38 -15.04 7.35
CA VAL A 30 -9.06 -13.73 7.40
C VAL A 30 -8.04 -12.61 7.50
N PHE A 31 -7.04 -12.74 8.38
CA PHE A 31 -5.92 -11.80 8.45
C PHE A 31 -5.11 -11.76 7.14
N GLY A 32 -4.88 -12.90 6.48
CA GLY A 32 -4.20 -12.95 5.17
C GLY A 32 -4.93 -12.18 4.07
N ILE A 33 -6.25 -12.32 3.97
CA ILE A 33 -7.07 -11.60 2.98
C ILE A 33 -7.08 -10.11 3.26
N ILE A 34 -7.23 -9.71 4.53
CA ILE A 34 -7.21 -8.29 4.93
C ILE A 34 -5.86 -7.67 4.62
N THR A 35 -4.75 -8.36 4.94
CA THR A 35 -3.39 -7.88 4.63
C THR A 35 -3.16 -7.82 3.11
N GLY A 36 -3.62 -8.80 2.34
CA GLY A 36 -3.53 -8.79 0.88
C GLY A 36 -4.28 -7.62 0.25
N LEU A 37 -5.51 -7.36 0.71
CA LEU A 37 -6.32 -6.23 0.25
C LEU A 37 -5.70 -4.88 0.65
N ALA A 38 -5.24 -4.76 1.90
CA ALA A 38 -4.57 -3.57 2.41
C ALA A 38 -3.29 -3.28 1.62
N CYS A 39 -2.53 -4.31 1.23
CA CYS A 39 -1.33 -4.13 0.42
C CYS A 39 -1.64 -3.62 -0.98
N TRP A 40 -2.64 -4.22 -1.64
CA TRP A 40 -3.07 -3.80 -2.97
C TRP A 40 -3.56 -2.34 -2.95
N PHE A 41 -4.38 -2.00 -1.95
CA PHE A 41 -4.89 -0.64 -1.77
C PHE A 41 -3.76 0.36 -1.50
N THR A 42 -2.77 0.00 -0.69
CA THR A 42 -1.62 0.87 -0.39
C THR A 42 -0.79 1.16 -1.64
N ARG A 43 -0.52 0.14 -2.48
CA ARG A 43 0.17 0.34 -3.77
C ARG A 43 -0.61 1.28 -4.68
N PHE A 44 -1.92 1.10 -4.77
CA PHE A 44 -2.79 1.96 -5.56
C PHE A 44 -2.82 3.40 -5.04
N ALA A 45 -2.91 3.58 -3.72
CA ALA A 45 -2.90 4.87 -3.06
C ALA A 45 -1.60 5.66 -3.34
N LEU A 46 -0.44 5.00 -3.32
CA LEU A 46 0.84 5.65 -3.66
C LEU A 46 0.84 6.20 -5.10
N ILE A 47 0.32 5.46 -6.06
CA ILE A 47 0.22 5.91 -7.46
C ILE A 47 -0.73 7.12 -7.55
N LEU A 48 -1.87 7.07 -6.89
CA LEU A 48 -2.84 8.17 -6.89
C LEU A 48 -2.25 9.46 -6.33
N ILE A 49 -1.48 9.39 -5.23
CA ILE A 49 -0.85 10.57 -4.62
C ILE A 49 0.00 11.32 -5.65
N VAL A 50 0.81 10.61 -6.44
CA VAL A 50 1.66 11.22 -7.47
C VAL A 50 0.81 11.92 -8.55
N VAL A 51 -0.26 11.27 -9.01
CA VAL A 51 -1.16 11.84 -10.03
C VAL A 51 -1.84 13.11 -9.51
N TYR A 52 -2.33 13.11 -8.27
CA TYR A 52 -2.98 14.26 -7.68
C TYR A 52 -2.03 15.45 -7.50
N ILE A 53 -0.78 15.21 -7.12
CA ILE A 53 0.24 16.27 -7.03
C ILE A 53 0.42 16.99 -8.38
N ILE A 54 0.48 16.24 -9.48
CA ILE A 54 0.61 16.80 -10.83
C ILE A 54 -0.63 17.66 -11.18
N ILE A 55 -1.83 17.14 -10.92
CA ILE A 55 -3.09 17.86 -11.21
C ILE A 55 -3.16 19.18 -10.43
N TYR A 56 -2.81 19.16 -9.14
CA TYR A 56 -2.78 20.38 -8.33
C TYR A 56 -1.73 21.36 -8.83
N GLY A 57 -0.53 20.88 -9.20
CA GLY A 57 0.51 21.71 -9.81
C GLY A 57 0.02 22.43 -11.07
N ILE A 58 -0.66 21.72 -11.97
CA ILE A 58 -1.23 22.31 -13.19
C ILE A 58 -2.35 23.32 -12.85
N LYS A 59 -3.23 23.01 -11.89
CA LYS A 59 -4.28 23.96 -11.44
C LYS A 59 -3.69 25.25 -10.89
N PHE A 60 -2.57 25.21 -10.17
CA PHE A 60 -1.89 26.42 -9.71
C PHE A 60 -1.26 27.21 -10.84
N MET A 61 -0.58 26.53 -11.78
CA MET A 61 0.06 27.20 -12.92
C MET A 61 -0.94 27.85 -13.88
N THR A 62 -2.14 27.27 -14.02
CA THR A 62 -3.20 27.77 -14.91
C THR A 62 -4.06 28.88 -14.30
N ALA A 63 -3.90 29.19 -13.01
CA ALA A 63 -4.67 30.22 -12.33
C ALA A 63 -4.29 31.66 -12.72
N GLN A 64 -3.15 31.87 -13.41
CA GLN A 64 -2.62 33.11 -14.02
C GLN A 64 -3.45 34.41 -13.82
N GLY A 65 -3.55 34.90 -12.59
CA GLY A 65 -4.19 36.19 -12.26
C GLY A 65 -5.72 36.20 -12.11
N ASN A 66 -6.42 35.08 -12.29
CA ASN A 66 -7.85 34.98 -11.99
C ASN A 66 -8.05 34.61 -10.50
N ALA A 67 -8.55 35.56 -9.70
CA ALA A 67 -8.75 35.40 -8.27
C ALA A 67 -9.64 34.20 -7.92
N THR A 68 -10.67 33.91 -8.71
CA THR A 68 -11.59 32.79 -8.50
C THR A 68 -10.89 31.44 -8.71
N LYS A 69 -10.09 31.31 -9.78
CA LYS A 69 -9.32 30.08 -10.04
C LYS A 69 -8.22 29.86 -9.01
N TYR A 70 -7.64 30.94 -8.50
CA TYR A 70 -6.63 30.88 -7.46
C TYR A 70 -7.21 30.42 -6.12
N GLU A 71 -8.38 30.93 -5.74
CA GLU A 71 -9.08 30.49 -4.53
C GLU A 71 -9.49 29.01 -4.62
N GLU A 72 -9.98 28.57 -5.78
CA GLU A 72 -10.32 27.17 -6.02
C GLU A 72 -9.08 26.24 -5.97
N ALA A 73 -7.96 26.67 -6.56
CA ALA A 73 -6.69 25.95 -6.51
C ALA A 73 -6.19 25.82 -5.08
N LYS A 74 -6.23 26.90 -4.29
CA LYS A 74 -5.90 26.87 -2.86
C LYS A 74 -6.78 25.90 -2.08
N LYS A 75 -8.10 25.96 -2.29
CA LYS A 75 -9.04 25.06 -1.61
C LYS A 75 -8.76 23.60 -1.96
N SER A 76 -8.52 23.31 -3.24
CA SER A 76 -8.16 21.97 -3.72
C SER A 76 -6.84 21.48 -3.11
N PHE A 77 -5.85 22.36 -3.00
CA PHE A 77 -4.56 22.04 -2.39
C PHE A 77 -4.66 21.81 -0.88
N THR A 78 -5.46 22.59 -0.16
CA THR A 78 -5.68 22.37 1.27
C THR A 78 -6.32 21.00 1.51
N TRP A 79 -7.25 20.57 0.65
CA TRP A 79 -7.80 19.22 0.73
C TRP A 79 -6.76 18.13 0.43
N GLY A 80 -5.89 18.36 -0.56
CA GLY A 80 -4.75 17.48 -0.82
C GLY A 80 -3.79 17.37 0.37
N LEU A 81 -3.48 18.51 1.01
CA LEU A 81 -2.62 18.58 2.20
C LEU A 81 -3.23 17.82 3.38
N VAL A 82 -4.54 17.96 3.59
CA VAL A 82 -5.27 17.19 4.61
C VAL A 82 -5.17 15.69 4.31
N GLY A 83 -5.30 15.26 3.06
CA GLY A 83 -5.13 13.86 2.67
C GLY A 83 -3.74 13.31 3.03
N VAL A 84 -2.67 14.06 2.72
CA VAL A 84 -1.30 13.69 3.10
C VAL A 84 -1.13 13.65 4.62
N LEU A 85 -1.69 14.63 5.33
CA LEU A 85 -1.62 14.69 6.80
C LEU A 85 -2.31 13.48 7.45
N VAL A 86 -3.46 13.06 6.92
CA VAL A 86 -4.18 11.87 7.42
C VAL A 86 -3.33 10.61 7.22
N ILE A 87 -2.74 10.42 6.04
CA ILE A 87 -1.89 9.26 5.75
C ILE A 87 -0.69 9.21 6.71
N LEU A 88 0.02 10.33 6.85
CA LEU A 88 1.15 10.44 7.78
C LEU A 88 0.72 10.23 9.24
N GLY A 89 -0.43 10.77 9.64
CA GLY A 89 -0.99 10.61 10.97
C GLY A 89 -1.34 9.15 11.28
N THR A 90 -1.99 8.45 10.35
CA THR A 90 -2.28 7.02 10.47
C THR A 90 -1.01 6.19 10.65
N TYR A 91 0.01 6.42 9.82
CA TYR A 91 1.28 5.70 9.95
C TYR A 91 2.00 6.01 11.27
N THR A 92 1.95 7.25 11.73
CA THR A 92 2.52 7.66 13.02
C THR A 92 1.86 6.92 14.19
N ILE A 93 0.52 6.82 14.18
CA ILE A 93 -0.23 6.10 15.22
C ILE A 93 0.14 4.62 15.22
N ILE A 94 0.14 3.97 14.05
CA ILE A 94 0.50 2.56 13.91
C ILE A 94 1.92 2.34 14.43
N ALA A 95 2.89 3.14 13.99
CA ALA A 95 4.27 3.02 14.44
C ALA A 95 4.41 3.21 15.96
N THR A 96 3.66 4.13 16.55
CA THR A 96 3.70 4.39 18.00
C THR A 96 3.22 3.19 18.81
N ILE A 97 2.05 2.63 18.45
CA ILE A 97 1.49 1.45 19.13
C ILE A 97 2.45 0.26 18.98
N ALA A 98 2.98 0.10 17.78
CA ALA A 98 3.71 -1.08 17.42
C ALA A 98 5.13 -1.06 18.05
N ASN A 99 5.81 0.10 18.09
CA ASN A 99 7.02 0.27 18.92
C ASN A 99 6.73 0.01 20.41
N GLY A 100 5.55 0.39 20.91
CA GLY A 100 5.12 0.06 22.27
C GLY A 100 4.93 -1.45 22.54
N LEU A 101 4.74 -2.25 21.49
CA LEU A 101 4.63 -3.71 21.55
C LEU A 101 5.97 -4.43 21.28
N GLY A 102 7.08 -3.69 21.14
CA GLY A 102 8.42 -4.26 21.01
C GLY A 102 8.76 -4.82 19.62
N ALA A 103 8.07 -4.36 18.58
CA ALA A 103 8.47 -4.64 17.21
C ALA A 103 8.96 -3.34 16.55
N ASP A 104 10.06 -3.46 15.81
CA ASP A 104 10.77 -2.33 15.20
C ASP A 104 10.19 -2.05 13.81
N TYR A 105 9.26 -1.10 13.74
CA TYR A 105 8.64 -0.70 12.47
C TYR A 105 9.21 0.63 12.01
N SER A 106 9.72 0.67 10.79
CA SER A 106 10.10 1.93 10.14
C SER A 106 8.86 2.76 9.80
N LEU A 107 8.88 4.03 10.20
CA LEU A 107 7.79 5.02 10.16
C LEU A 107 7.11 5.28 8.80
N ILE A 108 7.65 4.75 7.70
CA ILE A 108 7.23 5.17 6.36
C ILE A 108 6.24 4.19 5.71
N VAL A 109 6.36 2.87 5.92
CA VAL A 109 5.36 1.87 5.49
C VAL A 109 5.45 0.62 6.39
N PRO A 110 4.49 0.38 7.30
CA PRO A 110 4.52 -0.79 8.20
C PRO A 110 3.97 -2.08 7.58
N LEU A 111 3.50 -2.04 6.32
CA LEU A 111 2.92 -3.20 5.66
C LEU A 111 4.01 -4.07 5.01
N ASN A 112 4.47 -5.09 5.72
CA ASN A 112 5.24 -6.17 5.13
C ASN A 112 4.29 -7.04 4.28
N CYS A 113 4.18 -6.70 3.00
CA CYS A 113 3.48 -7.51 2.01
C CYS A 113 4.33 -8.71 1.55
N SER A 114 4.83 -9.51 2.50
CA SER A 114 5.44 -10.80 2.19
C SER A 114 4.33 -11.85 2.21
N ASN A 115 4.11 -12.49 1.06
CA ASN A 115 3.27 -13.69 0.96
C ASN A 115 3.76 -14.78 1.93
#